data_AF-A0A810QG37-F1
#
_entry.id   AF-A0A810QG37-F1
#
_cell.length_a   1.000
_cell.length_b   1.000
_cell.length_c   1.000
_cell.angle_alpha   90.00
_cell.angle_beta   90.00
_cell.angle_gamma   90.00
#
_symmetry.space_group_name_H-M   'P 1'
#
loop_
_entity.id
_entity.type
_entity.pdbx_description
1 polymer ?
#
loop_
_entity_poly.entity_id
_entity_poly.type
_entity_poly.pdbx_seq_one_letter_code
_entity_poly.pdbx_strand_id
1 'polypeptide(L)'
;MDMAQEIRQRLTVREVVEFYGFQVNRSGFMKCPWHSGDHTASLKLYDGQGGFHCFACGAHGSVIDFVMRLFDLNFRQAILRINADFRLGLTESKPDRAAQSATLEARRKEQRKNAQAEANFRFMIREFQYWKEIRNTFQPIRQGDVVFYHPLYVEAVKRLPYIEYWLDDFVEKGGKEHWGTCPFTQETTTSQQRNLLNTCMPTKIISSS
;
A
#
# COMPACT_ATOMS: atom_id res chain seq x y z
N MET A 1 -13.80 -5.89 24.52
CA MET A 1 -12.95 -5.30 25.57
C MET A 1 -11.50 -5.57 25.19
N ASP A 2 -10.62 -4.58 25.32
CA ASP A 2 -9.20 -4.73 25.01
C ASP A 2 -8.49 -5.46 26.16
N MET A 3 -7.83 -6.60 25.88
CA MET A 3 -7.12 -7.40 26.89
C MET A 3 -6.05 -6.59 27.61
N ALA A 4 -5.40 -5.64 26.93
CA ALA A 4 -4.38 -4.81 27.53
C ALA A 4 -4.95 -3.92 28.65
N GLN A 5 -6.12 -3.34 28.40
CA GLN A 5 -6.83 -2.55 29.39
C GLN A 5 -7.26 -3.42 30.57
N GLU A 6 -7.76 -4.62 30.31
CA GLU A 6 -8.19 -5.54 31.36
C GLU A 6 -7.01 -5.98 32.26
N ILE A 7 -5.84 -6.24 31.68
CA ILE A 7 -4.61 -6.53 32.43
C ILE A 7 -4.22 -5.36 33.32
N ARG A 8 -4.18 -4.14 32.77
CA ARG A 8 -3.84 -2.92 33.54
C ARG A 8 -4.85 -2.65 34.67
N GLN A 9 -6.08 -3.09 34.51
CA GLN A 9 -7.12 -2.94 35.53
C GLN A 9 -7.05 -3.98 36.64
N ARG A 10 -6.64 -5.21 36.31
CA ARG A 10 -6.65 -6.35 37.24
C ARG A 10 -5.33 -6.55 37.97
N LEU A 11 -4.22 -6.10 37.40
CA LEU A 11 -2.88 -6.36 37.94
C LEU A 11 -2.11 -5.06 38.16
N THR A 12 -1.53 -4.95 39.35
CA THR A 12 -0.56 -3.92 39.69
C THR A 12 0.84 -4.36 39.26
N VAL A 13 1.75 -3.41 39.03
CA VAL A 13 3.15 -3.75 38.71
C VAL A 13 3.81 -4.51 39.86
N ARG A 14 3.47 -4.18 41.12
CA ARG A 14 4.01 -4.86 42.30
C ARG A 14 3.67 -6.35 42.31
N GLU A 15 2.41 -6.71 42.10
CA GLU A 15 1.98 -8.12 42.05
C GLU A 15 2.72 -8.89 40.95
N VAL A 16 2.90 -8.26 39.80
CA VAL A 16 3.59 -8.88 38.66
C VAL A 16 5.08 -9.09 38.93
N VAL A 17 5.73 -8.09 39.52
CA VAL A 17 7.13 -8.14 39.92
C VAL A 17 7.38 -9.23 40.96
N GLU A 18 6.57 -9.27 42.02
CA GLU A 18 6.70 -10.25 43.11
C GLU A 18 6.44 -11.67 42.61
N PHE A 19 5.47 -11.86 41.71
CA PHE A 19 5.20 -13.15 41.06
C PHE A 19 6.41 -13.67 40.27
N TYR A 20 7.15 -12.79 39.58
CA TYR A 20 8.37 -13.17 38.87
C TYR A 20 9.60 -13.32 39.78
N GLY A 21 9.44 -13.25 41.10
CA GLY A 21 10.47 -13.57 42.10
C GLY A 21 11.33 -12.39 42.54
N PHE A 22 10.94 -11.17 42.22
CA PHE A 22 11.65 -9.98 42.68
C PHE A 22 11.17 -9.53 44.06
N GLN A 23 12.11 -9.10 44.91
CA GLN A 23 11.80 -8.57 46.23
C GLN A 23 11.60 -7.05 46.18
N VAL A 24 10.41 -6.61 46.61
CA VAL A 24 10.04 -5.20 46.69
C VAL A 24 10.02 -4.77 48.15
N ASN A 25 10.66 -3.65 48.48
CA ASN A 25 10.66 -3.13 49.84
C ASN A 25 9.31 -2.48 50.21
N ARG A 26 9.12 -2.16 51.50
CA ARG A 26 7.89 -1.49 51.98
C ARG A 26 7.61 -0.17 51.28
N SER A 27 8.66 0.55 50.90
CA SER A 27 8.58 1.82 50.17
C SER A 27 8.35 1.63 48.65
N GLY A 28 8.14 0.41 48.15
CA GLY A 28 7.87 0.13 46.73
C GLY A 28 9.10 0.23 45.82
N PHE A 29 10.32 0.10 46.35
CA PHE A 29 11.55 0.07 45.57
C PHE A 29 12.13 -1.33 45.47
N MET A 30 12.78 -1.62 44.34
CA MET A 30 13.57 -2.82 44.10
C MET A 30 14.83 -2.51 43.29
N LYS A 31 15.75 -3.49 43.20
CA LYS A 31 16.88 -3.41 42.28
C LYS A 31 16.38 -3.57 40.85
N CYS A 32 16.85 -2.71 39.95
CA CYS A 32 16.50 -2.81 38.54
C CYS A 32 17.09 -4.08 37.91
N PRO A 33 16.32 -4.89 37.15
CA PRO A 33 16.85 -6.07 36.48
C PRO A 33 17.56 -5.76 35.16
N TRP A 34 17.47 -4.53 34.66
CA TRP A 34 17.93 -4.16 33.31
C TRP A 34 19.27 -3.43 33.28
N HIS A 35 19.89 -3.16 34.42
CA HIS A 35 21.22 -2.58 34.47
C HIS A 35 21.98 -3.01 35.73
N SER A 36 23.29 -2.88 35.67
CA SER A 36 24.23 -3.16 36.77
C SER A 36 24.90 -1.87 37.25
N GLY A 37 25.40 -1.87 38.49
CA GLY A 37 26.18 -0.74 39.04
C GLY A 37 25.45 0.07 40.12
N ASP A 38 24.16 -0.19 40.36
CA ASP A 38 23.45 0.39 41.50
C ASP A 38 23.69 -0.43 42.77
N HIS A 39 24.27 0.22 43.77
CA HIS A 39 24.38 -0.33 45.12
C HIS A 39 23.05 -0.32 45.88
N THR A 40 22.08 0.48 45.45
CA THR A 40 20.78 0.70 46.10
C THR A 40 19.60 0.34 45.18
N ALA A 41 18.40 0.24 45.74
CA ALA A 41 17.18 -0.04 44.97
C ALA A 41 16.75 1.21 44.18
N SER A 42 16.91 1.19 42.85
CA SER A 42 16.67 2.35 41.96
C SER A 42 15.36 2.30 41.18
N LEU A 43 14.68 1.15 41.16
CA LEU A 43 13.41 0.96 40.46
C LEU A 43 12.25 1.18 41.44
N LYS A 44 11.46 2.23 41.23
CA LYS A 44 10.23 2.52 41.98
C LYS A 44 9.03 1.91 41.27
N LEU A 45 8.23 1.16 42.01
CA LEU A 45 6.91 0.69 41.63
C LEU A 45 5.87 1.60 42.28
N TYR A 46 4.94 2.09 41.47
CA TYR A 46 3.82 2.89 41.96
C TYR A 46 2.64 1.97 42.29
N ASP A 47 1.94 2.27 43.38
CA ASP A 47 0.80 1.45 43.81
C ASP A 47 -0.43 1.68 42.89
N GLY A 48 -1.41 0.76 42.94
CA GLY A 48 -2.59 0.80 42.09
C GLY A 48 -2.27 0.54 40.61
N GLN A 49 -2.91 1.28 39.70
CA GLN A 49 -2.63 1.21 38.25
C GLN A 49 -1.44 2.08 37.83
N GLY A 50 -0.60 2.45 38.80
CA GLY A 50 0.66 3.12 38.55
C GLY A 50 1.65 2.19 37.82
N GLY A 51 2.55 2.79 37.05
CA GLY A 51 3.61 2.08 36.34
C GLY A 51 4.83 1.79 37.22
N PHE A 52 5.98 1.66 36.57
CA PHE A 52 7.29 1.70 37.20
C PHE A 52 8.14 2.82 36.62
N HIS A 53 9.15 3.24 37.38
CA HIS A 53 10.20 4.13 36.90
C HIS A 53 11.54 3.80 37.57
N CYS A 54 12.59 3.62 36.77
CA CYS A 54 13.95 3.47 37.24
C CYS A 54 14.69 4.81 37.18
N PHE A 55 15.15 5.29 38.32
CA PHE A 55 15.85 6.57 38.40
C PHE A 55 17.30 6.52 37.90
N ALA A 56 17.87 5.33 37.68
CA ALA A 56 19.24 5.17 37.21
C ALA A 56 19.32 4.98 35.68
N CYS A 57 18.55 4.05 35.11
CA CYS A 57 18.58 3.77 33.67
C CYS A 57 17.44 4.41 32.86
N GLY A 58 16.49 5.10 33.54
CA GLY A 58 15.35 5.74 32.89
C GLY A 58 14.27 4.79 32.38
N ALA A 59 14.36 3.48 32.66
CA ALA A 59 13.31 2.54 32.27
C ALA A 59 12.00 2.87 32.98
N HIS A 60 10.92 3.05 32.22
CA HIS A 60 9.59 3.33 32.75
C HIS A 60 8.51 2.65 31.90
N GLY A 61 7.32 2.53 32.47
CA GLY A 61 6.16 2.02 31.74
C GLY A 61 5.11 1.38 32.63
N SER A 62 4.10 0.78 32.00
CA SER A 62 3.03 0.01 32.64
C SER A 62 3.48 -1.41 33.00
N VAL A 63 2.59 -2.17 33.62
CA VAL A 63 2.80 -3.60 33.91
C VAL A 63 3.15 -4.43 32.68
N ILE A 64 2.58 -4.08 31.52
CA ILE A 64 2.87 -4.77 30.25
C ILE A 64 4.30 -4.44 29.79
N ASP A 65 4.69 -3.17 29.91
CA ASP A 65 6.03 -2.72 29.51
C ASP A 65 7.12 -3.36 30.38
N PHE A 66 6.83 -3.61 31.66
CA PHE A 66 7.72 -4.33 32.56
C PHE A 66 8.00 -5.75 32.03
N VAL A 67 6.94 -6.49 31.71
CA VAL A 67 7.03 -7.87 31.19
C VAL A 67 7.68 -7.92 29.80
N MET A 68 7.34 -6.96 28.94
CA MET A 68 8.00 -6.81 27.63
C MET A 68 9.51 -6.69 27.78
N ARG A 69 9.97 -5.78 28.65
CA ARG A 69 11.40 -5.57 28.87
C ARG A 69 12.07 -6.73 29.62
N LEU A 70 11.36 -7.36 30.55
CA LEU A 70 11.91 -8.47 31.35
C LEU A 70 12.18 -9.71 30.49
N PHE A 71 11.31 -10.01 29.53
CA PHE A 71 11.38 -11.22 28.70
C PHE A 71 11.74 -10.98 27.24
N ASP A 72 12.06 -9.73 26.87
CA ASP A 72 12.28 -9.30 25.48
C ASP A 72 11.14 -9.71 24.54
N LEU A 73 9.92 -9.38 24.94
CA LEU A 73 8.68 -9.74 24.23
C LEU A 73 8.06 -8.53 23.56
N ASN A 74 7.43 -8.75 22.40
CA ASN A 74 6.54 -7.75 21.83
C ASN A 74 5.26 -7.61 22.67
N PHE A 75 4.51 -6.52 22.44
CA PHE A 75 3.31 -6.18 23.22
C PHE A 75 2.29 -7.31 23.31
N ARG A 76 2.00 -7.98 22.19
CA ARG A 76 1.04 -9.09 22.14
C ARG A 76 1.55 -10.30 22.93
N GLN A 77 2.81 -10.65 22.76
CA GLN A 77 3.43 -11.74 23.49
C GLN A 77 3.42 -11.48 25.01
N ALA A 78 3.70 -10.25 25.45
CA ALA A 78 3.65 -9.89 26.85
C ALA A 78 2.23 -10.00 27.44
N ILE A 79 1.21 -9.55 26.71
CA ILE A 79 -0.21 -9.74 27.12
C ILE A 79 -0.55 -11.22 27.27
N LEU A 80 -0.16 -12.06 26.30
CA LEU A 80 -0.43 -13.49 26.34
C LEU A 80 0.31 -14.18 27.49
N ARG A 81 1.56 -13.79 27.75
CA ARG A 81 2.37 -14.25 28.88
C ARG A 81 1.69 -13.93 30.21
N ILE A 82 1.32 -12.66 30.43
CA ILE A 82 0.63 -12.21 31.65
C ILE A 82 -0.70 -12.95 31.83
N ASN A 83 -1.50 -13.06 30.77
CA ASN A 83 -2.77 -13.76 30.84
C ASN A 83 -2.63 -15.24 31.24
N ALA A 84 -1.60 -15.92 30.72
CA ALA A 84 -1.30 -17.30 31.06
C ALA A 84 -0.76 -17.46 32.48
N ASP A 85 0.22 -16.64 32.86
CA ASP A 85 0.91 -16.71 34.14
C ASP A 85 -0.04 -16.40 35.31
N PHE A 86 -0.92 -15.40 35.15
CA PHE A 86 -1.91 -14.98 36.14
C PHE A 86 -3.27 -15.67 35.97
N ARG A 87 -3.40 -16.58 35.00
CA ARG A 87 -4.64 -17.32 34.70
C ARG A 87 -5.88 -16.42 34.59
N LEU A 88 -5.75 -15.28 33.91
CA LEU A 88 -6.80 -14.25 33.86
C LEU A 88 -8.01 -14.65 33.02
N GLY A 89 -7.91 -15.73 32.24
CA GLY A 89 -8.98 -16.24 31.39
C GLY A 89 -9.37 -15.29 30.26
N LEU A 90 -8.50 -14.33 29.92
CA LEU A 90 -8.76 -13.39 28.84
C LEU A 90 -8.60 -14.13 27.53
N THR A 91 -9.62 -14.04 26.68
CA THR A 91 -9.58 -14.59 25.34
C THR A 91 -9.39 -13.45 24.35
N GLU A 92 -8.51 -13.65 23.38
CA GLU A 92 -8.51 -12.80 22.19
C GLU A 92 -9.91 -12.89 21.59
N SER A 93 -10.62 -11.76 21.54
CA SER A 93 -11.76 -11.65 20.64
C SER A 93 -11.21 -11.93 19.25
N LYS A 94 -11.52 -13.11 18.69
CA LYS A 94 -11.09 -13.46 17.34
C LYS A 94 -11.57 -12.32 16.45
N PRO A 95 -10.67 -11.64 15.73
CA PRO A 95 -11.12 -10.62 14.82
C PRO A 95 -12.09 -11.27 13.84
N ASP A 96 -13.20 -10.59 13.54
CA ASP A 96 -14.23 -11.14 12.69
C ASP A 96 -13.61 -11.54 11.35
N ARG A 97 -13.54 -12.85 11.12
CA ARG A 97 -12.93 -13.43 9.92
C ARG A 97 -13.65 -12.92 8.67
N ALA A 98 -14.95 -12.65 8.76
CA ALA A 98 -15.72 -12.07 7.67
C ALA A 98 -15.24 -10.64 7.37
N ALA A 99 -15.17 -9.77 8.36
CA ALA A 99 -14.64 -8.40 8.21
C ALA A 99 -13.18 -8.37 7.67
N GLN A 100 -12.30 -9.25 8.16
CA GLN A 100 -10.93 -9.36 7.67
C GLN A 100 -10.88 -9.83 6.22
N SER A 101 -11.69 -10.84 5.87
CA SER A 101 -11.76 -11.35 4.50
C SER A 101 -12.29 -10.30 3.52
N ALA A 102 -13.31 -9.54 3.91
CA ALA A 102 -13.90 -8.48 3.10
C ALA A 102 -12.90 -7.35 2.84
N THR A 103 -12.11 -6.95 3.85
CA THR A 103 -11.07 -5.93 3.70
C THR A 103 -9.96 -6.40 2.77
N LEU A 104 -9.52 -7.65 2.90
CA LEU A 104 -8.52 -8.24 2.03
C LEU A 104 -9.02 -8.34 0.58
N GLU A 105 -10.27 -8.75 0.38
CA GLU A 105 -10.89 -8.86 -0.94
C GLU A 105 -11.06 -7.49 -1.60
N ALA A 106 -11.51 -6.48 -0.85
CA ALA A 106 -11.59 -5.10 -1.34
C ALA A 106 -10.21 -4.58 -1.79
N ARG A 107 -9.16 -4.83 -0.99
CA ARG A 107 -7.78 -4.46 -1.36
C ARG A 107 -7.31 -5.18 -2.61
N ARG A 108 -7.61 -6.47 -2.77
CA ARG A 108 -7.27 -7.25 -3.98
C ARG A 108 -8.01 -6.74 -5.22
N LYS A 109 -9.30 -6.41 -5.07
CA LYS A 109 -10.12 -5.85 -6.15
C LYS A 109 -9.56 -4.52 -6.62
N GLU A 110 -9.15 -3.66 -5.68
CA GLU A 110 -8.53 -2.38 -5.99
C GLU A 110 -7.18 -2.54 -6.70
N GLN A 111 -6.32 -3.44 -6.21
CA GLN A 111 -5.05 -3.77 -6.87
C GLN A 111 -5.26 -4.26 -8.31
N ARG A 112 -6.28 -5.09 -8.55
CA ARG A 112 -6.61 -5.58 -9.88
C ARG A 112 -7.06 -4.45 -10.82
N LYS A 113 -7.87 -3.52 -10.33
CA LYS A 113 -8.29 -2.34 -11.11
C LYS A 113 -7.08 -1.47 -11.48
N ASN A 114 -6.20 -1.20 -10.52
CA ASN A 114 -5.02 -0.38 -10.76
C ASN A 114 -4.05 -1.05 -11.73
N ALA A 115 -3.83 -2.35 -11.59
CA ALA A 115 -3.02 -3.11 -12.53
C ALA A 115 -3.61 -3.10 -13.95
N GLN A 116 -4.94 -3.19 -14.09
CA GLN A 116 -5.60 -3.10 -15.39
C GLN A 116 -5.47 -1.71 -16.01
N ALA A 117 -5.66 -0.65 -15.21
CA ALA A 117 -5.48 0.73 -15.65
C ALA A 117 -4.05 0.98 -16.14
N GLU A 118 -3.06 0.49 -15.41
CA GLU A 118 -1.65 0.59 -15.81
C GLU A 118 -1.36 -0.20 -17.09
N ALA A 119 -1.92 -1.41 -17.24
CA ALA A 119 -1.79 -2.19 -18.47
C ALA A 119 -2.39 -1.44 -19.68
N ASN A 120 -3.54 -0.81 -19.51
CA ASN A 120 -4.19 0.00 -20.54
C ASN A 120 -3.34 1.24 -20.88
N PHE A 121 -2.76 1.91 -19.89
CA PHE A 121 -1.84 3.03 -20.11
C PHE A 121 -0.59 2.61 -20.89
N ARG A 122 0.03 1.47 -20.54
CA ARG A 122 1.17 0.92 -21.29
C ARG A 122 0.81 0.55 -22.73
N PHE A 123 -0.42 0.10 -22.97
CA PHE A 123 -0.93 -0.12 -24.32
C PHE A 123 -1.05 1.21 -25.09
N MET A 124 -1.62 2.24 -24.47
CA MET A 124 -1.78 3.57 -25.06
C MET A 124 -0.44 4.22 -25.44
N ILE A 125 0.58 4.07 -24.59
CA ILE A 125 1.94 4.55 -24.90
C ILE A 125 2.48 3.88 -26.16
N ARG A 126 2.27 2.57 -26.32
CA ARG A 126 2.71 1.84 -27.53
C ARG A 126 1.99 2.34 -28.77
N GLU A 127 0.67 2.49 -28.71
CA GLU A 127 -0.11 3.05 -29.82
C GLU A 127 0.37 4.46 -30.18
N PHE A 128 0.62 5.31 -29.18
CA PHE A 128 1.13 6.65 -29.39
C PHE A 128 2.46 6.66 -30.15
N GLN A 129 3.41 5.84 -29.70
CA GLN A 129 4.73 5.73 -30.32
C GLN A 129 4.62 5.23 -31.77
N TYR A 130 3.81 4.19 -31.99
CA TYR A 130 3.56 3.64 -33.32
C TYR A 130 2.97 4.70 -34.27
N TRP A 131 1.88 5.36 -33.88
CA TRP A 131 1.24 6.34 -34.76
C TRP A 131 2.09 7.60 -34.96
N LYS A 132 2.92 7.97 -33.98
CA LYS A 132 3.89 9.06 -34.13
C LYS A 132 4.96 8.69 -35.15
N GLU A 133 5.46 7.46 -35.13
CA GLU A 133 6.39 6.94 -36.12
C GLU A 133 5.76 6.92 -37.52
N ILE A 134 4.55 6.37 -37.67
CA ILE A 134 3.81 6.36 -38.94
C ILE A 134 3.64 7.79 -39.49
N ARG A 135 3.23 8.75 -38.66
CA ARG A 135 3.11 10.16 -39.08
C ARG A 135 4.43 10.70 -39.59
N ASN A 136 5.54 10.41 -38.90
CA ASN A 136 6.87 10.93 -39.26
C ASN A 136 7.44 10.26 -40.52
N THR A 137 7.17 8.97 -40.73
CA THR A 137 7.65 8.20 -41.88
C THR A 137 6.89 8.55 -43.15
N PHE A 138 5.56 8.68 -43.07
CA PHE A 138 4.68 8.88 -44.23
C PHE A 138 4.31 10.34 -44.47
N GLN A 139 5.22 11.29 -44.20
CA GLN A 139 4.97 12.72 -44.39
C GLN A 139 4.47 13.05 -45.81
N PRO A 140 3.61 14.07 -45.97
CA PRO A 140 3.05 14.40 -47.27
C PRO A 140 4.14 14.84 -48.25
N ILE A 141 4.05 14.36 -49.49
CA ILE A 141 5.01 14.69 -50.55
C ILE A 141 4.41 15.80 -51.40
N ARG A 142 5.17 16.89 -51.59
CA ARG A 142 4.78 17.98 -52.49
C ARG A 142 5.38 17.79 -53.87
N GLN A 143 4.55 17.89 -54.90
CA GLN A 143 4.96 17.88 -56.31
C GLN A 143 4.30 19.07 -57.02
N GLY A 144 5.05 20.16 -57.19
CA GLY A 144 4.49 21.43 -57.65
C GLY A 144 3.43 21.96 -56.68
N ASP A 145 2.25 22.30 -57.21
CA ASP A 145 1.12 22.81 -56.43
C ASP A 145 0.28 21.70 -55.77
N VAL A 146 0.57 20.43 -56.06
CA VAL A 146 -0.19 19.28 -55.52
C VAL A 146 0.55 18.68 -54.32
N VAL A 147 -0.20 18.35 -53.27
CA VAL A 147 0.28 17.63 -52.08
C VAL A 147 -0.34 16.24 -52.03
N PHE A 148 0.49 15.21 -51.95
CA PHE A 148 0.06 13.83 -51.83
C PHE A 148 0.14 13.35 -50.37
N TYR A 149 -0.96 12.79 -49.87
CA TYR A 149 -1.05 12.26 -48.51
C TYR A 149 -1.15 10.73 -48.55
N HIS A 150 -0.24 10.05 -47.87
CA HIS A 150 -0.35 8.61 -47.70
C HIS A 150 -1.53 8.25 -46.76
N PRO A 151 -2.33 7.21 -47.04
CA PRO A 151 -3.46 6.84 -46.17
C PRO A 151 -3.10 6.64 -44.70
N LEU A 152 -1.95 6.01 -44.42
CA LEU A 152 -1.47 5.82 -43.04
C LEU A 152 -1.11 7.14 -42.34
N TYR A 153 -0.67 8.16 -43.06
CA TYR A 153 -0.43 9.49 -42.49
C TYR A 153 -1.73 10.13 -42.04
N VAL A 154 -2.77 10.06 -42.88
CA VAL A 154 -4.09 10.59 -42.56
C VAL A 154 -4.67 9.89 -41.32
N GLU A 155 -4.54 8.56 -41.23
CA GLU A 155 -4.97 7.82 -40.05
C GLU A 155 -4.17 8.16 -38.78
N ALA A 156 -2.85 8.32 -38.90
CA ALA A 156 -2.02 8.75 -37.79
C ALA A 156 -2.44 10.12 -37.24
N VAL A 157 -2.67 11.09 -38.13
CA VAL A 157 -3.13 12.44 -37.76
C VAL A 157 -4.49 12.41 -37.05
N LYS A 158 -5.41 11.54 -37.46
CA LYS A 158 -6.72 11.38 -36.79
C LYS A 158 -6.62 10.74 -35.41
N ARG A 159 -5.75 9.73 -35.25
CA ARG A 159 -5.66 8.94 -34.01
C ARG A 159 -4.88 9.63 -32.90
N LEU A 160 -3.80 10.32 -33.25
CA LEU A 160 -2.87 10.90 -32.27
C LEU A 160 -3.54 11.85 -31.25
N PRO A 161 -4.42 12.79 -31.62
CA PRO A 161 -5.04 13.69 -30.65
C PRO A 161 -5.87 12.96 -29.59
N TYR A 162 -6.57 11.89 -29.98
CA TYR A 162 -7.35 11.10 -29.03
C TYR A 162 -6.44 10.29 -28.11
N ILE A 163 -5.36 9.71 -28.64
CA ILE A 163 -4.38 8.99 -27.83
C ILE A 163 -3.69 9.93 -26.83
N GLU A 164 -3.29 11.13 -27.26
CA GLU A 164 -2.68 12.17 -26.41
C GLU A 164 -3.61 12.56 -25.27
N TYR A 165 -4.88 12.86 -25.57
CA TYR A 165 -5.89 13.18 -24.56
C TYR A 165 -5.97 12.11 -23.45
N TRP A 166 -6.00 10.84 -23.84
CA TRP A 166 -6.02 9.75 -22.86
C TRP A 166 -4.70 9.67 -22.08
N LEU A 167 -3.54 9.80 -22.71
CA LEU A 167 -2.29 9.78 -21.96
C LEU A 167 -2.21 10.92 -20.93
N ASP A 168 -2.62 12.12 -21.30
CA ASP A 168 -2.67 13.29 -20.41
C ASP A 168 -3.64 13.06 -19.24
N ASP A 169 -4.85 12.54 -19.52
CA ASP A 169 -5.83 12.20 -18.50
C ASP A 169 -5.29 11.20 -17.47
N PHE A 170 -4.53 10.20 -17.91
CA PHE A 170 -3.88 9.25 -16.98
C PHE A 170 -2.86 9.94 -16.09
N VAL A 171 -2.04 10.83 -16.65
CA VAL A 171 -1.00 11.56 -15.92
C VAL A 171 -1.61 12.50 -14.90
N GLU A 172 -2.70 13.19 -15.26
CA GLU A 172 -3.40 14.13 -14.38
C GLU A 172 -4.19 13.42 -13.27
N LYS A 173 -4.93 12.35 -13.61
CA LYS A 173 -5.90 11.72 -12.70
C LYS A 173 -5.41 10.42 -12.07
N GLY A 174 -4.26 9.90 -12.52
CA GLY A 174 -3.62 8.69 -11.98
C GLY A 174 -4.35 7.40 -12.34
N GLY A 175 -4.99 7.32 -13.51
CA GLY A 175 -5.70 6.13 -13.96
C GLY A 175 -6.97 5.80 -13.15
N LYS A 176 -7.52 6.77 -12.45
CA LYS A 176 -8.79 6.65 -11.71
C LYS A 176 -9.96 6.84 -12.67
N GLU A 177 -10.99 6.00 -12.52
CA GLU A 177 -12.23 5.98 -13.32
C GLU A 177 -12.02 5.70 -14.83
N HIS A 178 -12.95 5.00 -15.49
CA HIS A 178 -12.96 4.56 -16.91
C HIS A 178 -11.73 3.80 -17.49
N TRP A 179 -10.53 3.89 -16.89
CA TRP A 179 -9.31 3.18 -17.27
C TRP A 179 -9.34 1.67 -17.03
N GLY A 180 -10.41 1.13 -16.42
CA GLY A 180 -10.63 -0.30 -16.31
C GLY A 180 -10.89 -0.99 -17.67
N THR A 181 -11.30 -0.22 -18.67
CA THR A 181 -11.55 -0.70 -20.04
C THR A 181 -10.69 0.11 -21.00
N CYS A 182 -9.94 -0.55 -21.88
CA CYS A 182 -9.14 0.17 -22.87
C CYS A 182 -10.07 0.72 -23.97
N PRO A 183 -10.07 2.03 -24.26
CA PRO A 183 -10.97 2.64 -25.23
C PRO A 183 -10.76 2.15 -26.67
N PHE A 184 -9.63 1.50 -26.96
CA PHE A 184 -9.30 0.97 -28.28
C PHE A 184 -9.60 -0.52 -28.46
N THR A 185 -10.15 -1.22 -27.46
CA THR A 185 -10.25 -2.69 -27.46
C THR A 185 -11.55 -3.30 -27.99
N GLN A 186 -12.36 -2.55 -28.74
CA GLN A 186 -13.46 -3.16 -29.50
C GLN A 186 -13.31 -2.82 -30.98
N GLU A 187 -12.85 -3.80 -31.75
CA GLU A 187 -13.01 -3.96 -33.22
C GLU A 187 -12.01 -3.33 -34.21
N THR A 188 -11.19 -2.33 -33.87
CA THR A 188 -10.46 -1.59 -34.95
C THR A 188 -9.05 -2.07 -35.31
N THR A 189 -8.41 -2.97 -34.56
CA THR A 189 -6.95 -3.16 -34.72
C THR A 189 -6.55 -4.42 -35.49
N THR A 190 -7.24 -5.55 -35.36
CA THR A 190 -6.66 -6.83 -35.85
C THR A 190 -7.04 -7.22 -37.28
N SER A 191 -8.19 -6.76 -37.81
CA SER A 191 -8.65 -7.14 -39.17
C SER A 191 -8.27 -6.10 -40.24
N GLN A 192 -8.34 -4.80 -39.92
CA GLN A 192 -8.09 -3.74 -40.91
C GLN A 192 -6.59 -3.42 -41.11
N GLN A 193 -5.74 -3.56 -40.08
CA GLN A 193 -4.31 -3.24 -40.21
C GLN A 193 -3.51 -4.26 -41.04
N ARG A 194 -3.95 -5.52 -41.10
CA ARG A 194 -3.32 -6.53 -41.98
C ARG A 194 -3.65 -6.36 -43.46
N ASN A 195 -4.80 -5.77 -43.80
CA ASN A 195 -5.22 -5.60 -45.19
C ASN A 195 -4.67 -4.34 -45.86
N LEU A 196 -4.37 -3.28 -45.09
CA LEU A 196 -3.85 -2.02 -45.66
C LEU A 196 -2.37 -2.08 -46.05
N LEU A 197 -1.60 -3.04 -45.54
CA LEU A 197 -0.22 -3.30 -45.99
C LEU A 197 -0.17 -4.00 -47.36
N ASN A 198 -1.29 -4.53 -47.86
CA ASN A 198 -1.36 -5.27 -49.13
C ASN A 198 -2.01 -4.52 -50.30
N THR A 199 -2.41 -3.25 -50.13
CA THR A 199 -3.01 -2.46 -51.20
C THR A 199 -2.23 -1.17 -51.44
N CYS A 200 -1.08 -1.30 -52.10
CA CYS A 200 -0.37 -0.18 -52.72
C CYS A 200 -1.11 0.28 -53.99
N MET A 201 -1.96 1.30 -53.90
CA MET A 201 -2.31 2.16 -55.03
C MET A 201 -2.58 3.59 -54.53
N PRO A 202 -1.96 4.64 -55.11
CA PRO A 202 -2.22 6.02 -54.72
C PRO A 202 -3.59 6.49 -55.25
N THR A 203 -4.51 6.83 -54.35
CA THR A 203 -5.79 7.44 -54.74
C THR A 203 -5.60 8.93 -55.00
N LYS A 204 -5.85 9.36 -56.24
CA LYS A 204 -5.84 10.77 -56.67
C LYS A 204 -7.13 11.43 -56.18
N ILE A 205 -7.03 12.43 -55.30
CA ILE A 205 -8.17 13.31 -54.98
C ILE A 205 -7.91 14.63 -55.70
N ILE A 206 -8.73 14.92 -56.71
CA ILE A 206 -8.72 16.18 -57.46
C ILE A 206 -9.54 17.19 -56.66
N SER A 207 -8.94 18.30 -56.23
CA SER A 207 -9.67 19.43 -55.68
C SER A 207 -10.37 20.18 -56.82
N SER A 208 -11.70 20.15 -56.84
CA SER A 208 -12.50 21.07 -57.65
C SER A 208 -12.46 22.46 -57.04
N SER A 209 -12.20 23.44 -57.90
CA SER A 209 -12.11 24.89 -57.68
C SER A 209 -13.32 25.50 -57.00
#